data_AF-A0A7T7RGZ8-F1
#
_entry.id   AF-A0A7T7RGZ8-F1
#
_cell.length_a   1.000
_cell.length_b   1.000
_cell.length_c   1.000
_cell.angle_alpha   90.00
_cell.angle_beta   90.00
_cell.angle_gamma   90.00
#
_symmetry.space_group_name_H-M   'P 1'
#
loop_
_entity.id
_entity.type
_entity.pdbx_description
1 polymer ?
#
loop_
_entity_poly.entity_id
_entity_poly.type
_entity_poly.pdbx_seq_one_letter_code
_entity_poly.pdbx_strand_id
1 'polypeptide(L)'
;MANNVCGILAQGIDPTQVASRLSSLGWRTRSSSWYSYEAETAWCRIEVDQTDDGTTLVNGVIDPQRIDDLATLLARLGWQHSLELSDENNNIVEERHH
;
A
#
# COMPACT_ATOMS: atom_id res chain seq x y z
N MET A 1 -17.54 6.68 4.45
CA MET A 1 -16.54 6.31 5.49
C MET A 1 -15.15 6.39 4.87
N ALA A 2 -14.11 6.78 5.60
CA ALA A 2 -12.75 6.94 5.04
C ALA A 2 -11.96 5.65 5.09
N ASN A 3 -12.02 4.85 4.02
CA ASN A 3 -11.34 3.56 3.92
C ASN A 3 -10.43 3.46 2.70
N ASN A 4 -10.40 4.46 1.82
CA ASN A 4 -9.57 4.43 0.63
C ASN A 4 -8.16 4.84 1.01
N VAL A 5 -7.19 3.96 0.81
CA VAL A 5 -5.77 4.28 0.99
C VAL A 5 -5.11 4.43 -0.38
N CYS A 6 -4.34 5.48 -0.56
CA CYS A 6 -3.44 5.65 -1.69
C CYS A 6 -2.08 6.12 -1.20
N GLY A 7 -1.03 5.83 -1.96
CA GLY A 7 0.31 6.19 -1.56
C GLY A 7 1.38 5.74 -2.52
N ILE A 8 2.61 6.09 -2.17
CA ILE A 8 3.80 5.80 -2.98
C ILE A 8 4.90 5.19 -2.11
N LEU A 9 5.71 4.31 -2.70
CA LEU A 9 7.02 3.93 -2.17
C LEU A 9 8.10 4.68 -2.94
N ALA A 10 8.75 5.65 -2.29
CA ALA A 10 9.60 6.64 -2.94
C ALA A 10 10.84 6.05 -3.64
N GLN A 11 11.22 4.82 -3.29
CA GLN A 11 12.38 4.12 -3.83
C GLN A 11 12.09 3.32 -5.10
N GLY A 12 10.84 3.31 -5.60
CA GLY A 12 10.48 2.55 -6.80
C GLY A 12 10.66 1.04 -6.63
N ILE A 13 10.26 0.51 -5.47
CA ILE A 13 10.39 -0.91 -5.14
C ILE A 13 9.54 -1.77 -6.09
N ASP A 14 10.15 -2.74 -6.76
CA ASP A 14 9.47 -3.62 -7.71
C ASP A 14 8.20 -4.27 -7.08
N PRO A 15 7.03 -4.24 -7.74
CA PRO A 15 5.79 -4.80 -7.19
C PRO A 15 5.89 -6.28 -6.78
N THR A 16 6.68 -7.08 -7.51
CA THR A 16 6.95 -8.48 -7.15
C THR A 16 7.72 -8.57 -5.85
N GLN A 17 8.70 -7.68 -5.64
CA GLN A 17 9.44 -7.59 -4.39
C GLN A 17 8.54 -7.18 -3.23
N VAL A 18 7.65 -6.20 -3.43
CA VAL A 18 6.68 -5.77 -2.41
C VAL A 18 5.78 -6.94 -2.02
N ALA A 19 5.15 -7.60 -3.01
CA ALA A 19 4.29 -8.75 -2.78
C ALA A 19 5.02 -9.89 -2.06
N SER A 20 6.24 -10.23 -2.48
CA SER A 20 7.04 -11.27 -1.83
C SER A 20 7.31 -10.97 -0.35
N ARG A 21 7.66 -9.72 -0.02
CA ARG A 21 7.90 -9.30 1.37
C ARG A 21 6.63 -9.33 2.21
N LEU A 22 5.52 -8.80 1.71
CA LEU A 22 4.23 -8.87 2.40
C LEU A 22 3.78 -10.32 2.62
N SER A 23 3.95 -11.19 1.62
CA SER A 23 3.65 -12.62 1.73
C SER A 23 4.45 -13.29 2.84
N SER A 24 5.75 -12.96 2.97
CA SER A 24 6.59 -13.48 4.05
C SER A 24 6.16 -13.04 5.46
N LEU A 25 5.33 -11.99 5.54
CA LEU A 25 4.75 -11.45 6.78
C LEU A 25 3.31 -11.95 7.02
N GLY A 26 2.85 -12.92 6.22
CA GLY A 26 1.54 -13.56 6.38
C GLY A 26 0.40 -12.90 5.60
N TRP A 27 0.70 -11.92 4.74
CA TRP A 27 -0.31 -11.38 3.82
C TRP A 27 -0.61 -12.40 2.72
N ARG A 28 -1.86 -12.47 2.28
CA ARG A 28 -2.21 -13.20 1.06
C ARG A 28 -1.85 -12.34 -0.13
N THR A 29 -1.11 -12.88 -1.08
CA THR A 29 -0.69 -12.12 -2.27
C THR A 29 -1.00 -12.88 -3.54
N ARG A 30 -1.43 -12.17 -4.57
CA ARG A 30 -1.65 -12.72 -5.91
C ARG A 30 -1.29 -11.69 -6.97
N SER A 31 -0.86 -12.16 -8.13
CA SER A 31 -0.77 -11.30 -9.32
C SER A 31 -2.20 -10.86 -9.70
N SER A 32 -2.40 -9.56 -9.85
CA SER A 32 -3.65 -8.95 -10.35
C SER A 32 -3.55 -8.64 -11.86
N SER A 33 -2.33 -8.35 -12.34
CA SER A 33 -1.99 -8.25 -13.76
C SER A 33 -0.54 -8.73 -14.00
N TRP A 34 0.00 -8.52 -15.21
CA TRP A 34 1.40 -8.82 -15.50
C TRP A 34 2.40 -7.99 -14.67
N TYR A 35 2.02 -6.79 -14.26
CA TYR A 35 2.92 -5.85 -13.57
C TYR A 35 2.38 -5.38 -12.21
N SER A 36 1.24 -5.89 -11.78
CA SER A 36 0.63 -5.53 -10.50
C SER A 36 0.28 -6.73 -9.65
N TYR A 37 0.29 -6.51 -8.34
CA TYR A 37 -0.02 -7.50 -7.33
C TYR A 37 -1.05 -6.97 -6.35
N GLU A 38 -2.01 -7.82 -5.98
CA GLU A 38 -2.89 -7.58 -4.86
C GLU A 38 -2.31 -8.26 -3.61
N ALA A 39 -2.31 -7.55 -2.49
CA ALA A 39 -1.92 -8.04 -1.17
C ALA A 39 -3.03 -7.77 -0.14
N GLU A 40 -3.39 -8.78 0.64
CA GLU A 40 -4.54 -8.74 1.54
C GLU A 40 -4.24 -9.30 2.95
N THR A 41 -4.82 -8.65 3.95
CA THR A 41 -5.01 -9.13 5.32
C THR A 41 -6.48 -8.97 5.74
N ALA A 42 -6.82 -9.37 6.97
CA ALA A 42 -8.17 -9.18 7.50
C ALA A 42 -8.62 -7.70 7.59
N TRP A 43 -7.70 -6.74 7.52
CA TRP A 43 -8.00 -5.30 7.72
C TRP A 43 -7.51 -4.42 6.57
N CYS A 44 -6.89 -4.97 5.53
CA CYS A 44 -6.34 -4.19 4.42
C CYS A 44 -6.27 -5.02 3.15
N ARG A 45 -6.64 -4.40 2.03
CA ARG A 45 -6.41 -4.93 0.69
C ARG A 45 -5.84 -3.82 -0.19
N ILE A 46 -4.61 -4.00 -0.65
CA ILE A 46 -3.92 -3.06 -1.52
C ILE A 46 -3.55 -3.74 -2.83
N GLU A 47 -3.60 -2.98 -3.90
CA GLU A 47 -2.87 -3.24 -5.13
C GLU A 47 -1.55 -2.48 -5.09
N VAL A 48 -0.54 -3.11 -5.66
CA VAL A 48 0.80 -2.56 -5.83
C VAL A 48 1.13 -2.66 -7.31
N ASP A 49 1.39 -1.51 -7.91
CA ASP A 49 1.76 -1.36 -9.30
C ASP A 49 2.93 -0.37 -9.42
N GLN A 50 3.51 -0.30 -10.61
CA GLN A 50 4.60 0.63 -10.90
C GLN A 50 4.23 1.45 -12.12
N THR A 51 4.39 2.76 -12.02
CA THR A 51 4.21 3.70 -13.12
C THR A 51 5.37 3.62 -14.11
N ASP A 52 5.16 4.16 -15.32
CA ASP A 52 6.20 4.20 -16.37
C ASP A 52 7.47 4.96 -15.93
N ASP A 53 7.35 5.88 -14.96
CA ASP A 53 8.49 6.62 -14.39
C ASP A 53 9.21 5.87 -13.25
N GLY A 54 8.77 4.66 -12.93
CA GLY A 54 9.37 3.79 -11.92
C GLY A 54 8.83 3.99 -10.49
N THR A 55 7.87 4.88 -10.28
CA THR A 55 7.24 5.08 -8.97
C THR A 55 6.35 3.89 -8.62
N THR A 56 6.53 3.31 -7.43
CA THR A 56 5.67 2.23 -6.96
C THR A 56 4.47 2.82 -6.24
N LEU A 57 3.29 2.54 -6.75
CA LEU A 57 2.03 2.98 -6.16
C LEU A 57 1.46 1.89 -5.25
N VAL A 58 0.76 2.34 -4.23
CA VAL A 58 -0.01 1.48 -3.31
C VAL A 58 -1.41 2.07 -3.23
N ASN A 59 -2.43 1.32 -3.64
CA ASN A 59 -3.81 1.79 -3.62
C ASN A 59 -4.76 0.70 -3.16
N GLY A 60 -5.82 1.05 -2.44
CA GLY A 60 -6.84 0.08 -2.09
C GLY A 60 -7.70 0.51 -0.92
N VAL A 61 -8.09 -0.47 -0.11
CA VAL A 61 -8.98 -0.26 1.03
C VAL A 61 -8.35 -0.76 2.33
N ILE A 62 -8.63 -0.05 3.42
CA ILE A 62 -8.10 -0.33 4.75
C ILE A 62 -9.19 -0.09 5.80
N ASP A 63 -9.12 -0.81 6.91
CA ASP A 63 -9.76 -0.37 8.15
C ASP A 63 -9.17 0.98 8.56
N PRO A 64 -9.97 2.07 8.62
CA PRO A 64 -9.47 3.42 8.87
C PRO A 64 -8.56 3.53 10.09
N GLN A 65 -8.83 2.72 11.13
CA GLN A 65 -8.07 2.75 12.40
C GLN A 65 -6.69 2.11 12.30
N ARG A 66 -6.33 1.53 11.15
CA ARG A 66 -5.13 0.71 10.96
C ARG A 66 -4.12 1.35 10.00
N ILE A 67 -4.32 2.59 9.56
CA ILE A 67 -3.36 3.28 8.68
C ILE A 67 -1.97 3.38 9.32
N ASP A 68 -1.90 3.62 10.63
CA ASP A 68 -0.63 3.65 11.38
C ASP A 68 0.09 2.29 11.38
N ASP A 69 -0.66 1.19 11.38
CA ASP A 69 -0.08 -0.15 11.31
C ASP A 69 0.52 -0.41 9.93
N LEU A 70 -0.14 0.05 8.85
CA LEU A 70 0.40 -0.04 7.50
C LEU A 70 1.66 0.83 7.34
N ALA A 71 1.62 2.09 7.78
CA ALA A 71 2.77 2.99 7.74
C ALA A 71 3.96 2.42 8.52
N THR A 72 3.72 1.93 9.73
CA THR A 72 4.75 1.29 10.58
C THR A 72 5.34 0.05 9.91
N LEU A 73 4.50 -0.76 9.24
CA LEU A 73 4.96 -1.94 8.51
C LEU A 73 5.92 -1.56 7.37
N LEU A 74 5.54 -0.60 6.53
CA LEU A 74 6.37 -0.14 5.41
C LEU A 74 7.68 0.48 5.91
N ALA A 75 7.63 1.29 6.97
CA ALA A 75 8.82 1.84 7.63
C ALA A 75 9.77 0.74 8.15
N ARG A 76 9.22 -0.30 8.80
CA ARG A 76 10.01 -1.45 9.30
C ARG A 76 10.64 -2.28 8.19
N LEU A 77 10.05 -2.28 7.00
CA LEU A 77 10.64 -2.87 5.80
C LEU A 77 11.72 -1.99 5.18
N GLY A 78 11.97 -0.80 5.75
CA GLY A 78 12.96 0.16 5.28
C GLY A 78 12.50 0.93 4.05
N TRP A 79 11.19 0.99 3.80
CA TRP A 79 10.63 1.68 2.64
C TRP A 79 10.14 3.08 3.00
N GLN A 80 10.71 4.06 2.31
CA GLN A 80 10.22 5.43 2.38
C GLN A 80 8.87 5.54 1.66
N HIS A 81 7.88 6.13 2.31
CA HIS A 81 6.51 6.16 1.82
C HIS A 81 5.74 7.42 2.19
N SER A 82 4.75 7.72 1.36
CA SER A 82 3.61 8.57 1.71
C SER A 82 2.34 7.75 1.57
N LEU A 83 1.45 7.81 2.57
CA LEU A 83 0.13 7.20 2.56
C LEU A 83 -0.93 8.25 2.90
N GLU A 84 -2.00 8.29 2.13
CA GLU A 84 -3.18 9.12 2.33
C GLU A 84 -4.39 8.23 2.57
N LEU A 85 -5.20 8.58 3.57
CA LEU A 85 -6.52 7.99 3.79
C LEU A 85 -7.58 8.99 3.35
N SER A 86 -8.45 8.57 2.44
CA SER A 86 -9.48 9.41 1.86
C SER A 86 -10.89 8.88 2.12
N ASP A 87 -11.83 9.81 2.25
CA ASP A 87 -13.26 9.51 2.29
C ASP A 87 -13.82 9.11 0.92
N GLU A 88 -15.10 8.78 0.87
CA GLU A 88 -15.82 8.41 -0.35
C GLU A 88 -15.92 9.53 -1.39
N ASN A 89 -15.69 10.78 -0.99
CA ASN A 89 -15.64 11.95 -1.85
C ASN A 89 -14.21 12.32 -2.25
N ASN A 90 -13.23 11.44 -1.94
CA ASN A 90 -11.81 11.64 -2.20
C ASN A 90 -11.19 12.82 -1.42
N ASN A 91 -11.79 13.21 -0.30
CA ASN A 91 -11.16 14.16 0.61
C ASN A 91 -10.15 13.43 1.48
N ILE A 92 -8.92 13.94 1.55
CA ILE A 92 -7.87 13.42 2.45
C ILE A 92 -8.30 13.72 3.88
N VAL A 93 -8.41 12.67 4.69
CA VAL A 93 -8.73 12.74 6.11
C VAL A 93 -7.46 12.60 6.95
N GLU A 94 -6.53 11.77 6.51
CA GLU A 94 -5.25 11.52 7.19
C GLU A 94 -4.11 11.29 6.20
N GLU A 95 -2.90 11.62 6.62
CA GLU A 95 -1.68 11.41 5.84
C GLU A 95 -0.55 10.89 6.76
N ARG A 96 0.33 10.03 6.24
CA ARG A 96 1.51 9.48 6.93
C ARG A 96 2.72 9.49 6.01
N HIS A 97 3.85 9.95 6.53
CA HIS A 97 5.14 10.02 5.82
C HIS A 97 6.25 9.39 6.65
N HIS A 98 7.14 8.64 6.01
CA HIS A 98 8.37 8.10 6.63
C HIS A 98 9.45 7.81 5.59
#